data_AF-A0AAD8YGV7-F1
#
_entry.id   AF-A0AAD8YGV7-F1
#
_cell.length_a   1.000
_cell.length_b   1.000
_cell.length_c   1.000
_cell.angle_alpha   90.00
_cell.angle_beta   90.00
_cell.angle_gamma   90.00
#
_symmetry.space_group_name_H-M   'P 1'
#
loop_
_entity.id
_entity.type
_entity.pdbx_description
1 polymer ?
#
loop_
_entity_poly.entity_id
_entity_poly.type
_entity_poly.pdbx_seq_one_letter_code
_entity_poly.pdbx_strand_id
1 'polypeptide(L)'
;MQIRARVSESGSHIACGSESGHCFIWDVDPNKNRLKKNMINKQIQSTKDKSKSTDYFEASKASLPIVTDTLFFPTMTVRESLLTSKEVFPLSLGMDRIDDDFSSAAILTLDYDGTIRVFVRKTCIDNILEACTPRGGTMA
;
A
#
# COMPACT_ATOMS: atom_id res chain seq x y z
N MET A 1 -22.88 14.34 0.88
CA MET A 1 -21.71 13.64 0.30
C MET A 1 -20.71 13.43 1.42
N GLN A 2 -20.26 12.21 1.67
CA GLN A 2 -19.32 11.93 2.76
C GLN A 2 -18.13 11.17 2.18
N ILE A 3 -16.96 11.82 2.14
CA ILE A 3 -15.69 11.15 1.87
C ILE A 3 -15.36 10.33 3.11
N ARG A 4 -15.14 9.03 2.92
CA ARG A 4 -14.87 8.10 4.02
C ARG A 4 -13.39 7.81 4.12
N ALA A 5 -12.88 7.88 5.35
CA ALA A 5 -11.58 7.33 5.71
C ALA A 5 -11.76 5.87 6.15
N ARG A 6 -10.86 4.99 5.70
CA ARG A 6 -10.81 3.59 6.13
C ARG A 6 -9.48 3.28 6.79
N VAL A 7 -9.52 2.34 7.73
CA VAL A 7 -8.34 1.80 8.41
C VAL A 7 -8.02 0.44 7.80
N SER A 8 -6.75 0.11 7.64
CA SER A 8 -6.32 -1.22 7.22
C SER A 8 -6.67 -2.28 8.28
N GLU A 9 -6.78 -3.54 7.88
CA GLU A 9 -7.11 -4.66 8.79
C GLU A 9 -6.17 -4.73 10.01
N SER A 10 -4.88 -4.45 9.84
CA SER A 10 -3.90 -4.45 10.93
C SER A 10 -3.91 -3.18 11.80
N GLY A 11 -4.68 -2.16 11.41
CA GLY A 11 -4.65 -0.84 12.04
C GLY A 11 -3.40 0.00 11.73
N SER A 12 -2.55 -0.43 10.80
CA SER A 12 -1.27 0.23 10.51
C SER A 12 -1.40 1.47 9.62
N HIS A 13 -2.43 1.52 8.77
CA HIS A 13 -2.63 2.60 7.80
C HIS A 13 -4.07 3.12 7.80
N ILE A 14 -4.22 4.40 7.44
CA ILE A 14 -5.50 5.03 7.12
C ILE A 14 -5.44 5.50 5.66
N ALA A 15 -6.50 5.25 4.89
CA ALA A 15 -6.65 5.78 3.54
C ALA A 15 -7.92 6.63 3.45
N CYS A 16 -7.86 7.76 2.74
CA CYS A 16 -9.00 8.65 2.54
C CYS A 16 -8.96 9.24 1.14
N GLY A 17 -10.12 9.31 0.49
CA GLY A 17 -10.29 10.03 -0.76
C GLY A 17 -10.25 11.56 -0.58
N SER A 18 -10.29 12.29 -1.69
CA SER A 18 -10.43 13.75 -1.69
C SER A 18 -11.33 14.23 -2.82
N GLU A 19 -11.77 15.48 -2.72
CA GLU A 19 -12.49 16.16 -3.81
C GLU A 19 -11.58 16.56 -4.97
N SER A 20 -10.26 16.44 -4.80
CA SER A 20 -9.24 16.79 -5.78
C SER A 20 -8.73 15.62 -6.61
N GLY A 21 -9.34 14.44 -6.51
CA GLY A 21 -8.98 13.26 -7.30
C GLY A 21 -7.94 12.37 -6.67
N HIS A 22 -7.54 12.65 -5.43
CA HIS A 22 -6.44 11.98 -4.78
C HIS A 22 -6.92 11.03 -3.69
N CYS A 23 -6.14 9.98 -3.46
CA CYS A 23 -6.22 9.16 -2.27
C CYS A 23 -4.98 9.44 -1.42
N PHE A 24 -5.20 9.84 -0.18
CA PHE A 24 -4.15 10.09 0.80
C PHE A 24 -4.03 8.91 1.75
N ILE A 25 -2.80 8.57 2.13
CA ILE A 25 -2.49 7.47 3.04
C ILE A 25 -1.67 8.01 4.22
N TRP A 26 -2.01 7.60 5.42
CA TRP A 26 -1.27 7.91 6.65
C TRP A 26 -0.85 6.63 7.37
N ASP A 27 0.36 6.62 7.89
CA ASP A 27 0.80 5.65 8.89
C ASP A 27 0.20 6.03 10.24
N VAL A 28 -0.47 5.08 10.91
CA VAL A 28 -1.04 5.30 12.25
C VAL A 28 0.07 5.44 13.29
N ASP A 29 1.16 4.67 13.15
CA ASP A 29 2.39 4.83 13.92
C ASP A 29 3.59 5.02 12.99
N PRO A 30 3.98 6.28 12.69
CA PRO A 30 5.09 6.56 11.79
C PRO A 30 6.46 6.14 12.36
N ASN A 31 6.57 5.80 13.64
CA ASN A 31 7.82 5.32 14.24
C ASN A 31 7.98 3.81 14.08
N LYS A 32 6.88 3.04 14.03
CA LYS A 32 6.90 1.58 13.84
C LYS A 32 7.41 1.18 12.45
N ASN A 33 6.98 1.88 11.40
CA ASN A 33 7.40 1.60 10.02
C ASN A 33 8.82 2.10 9.69
N ARG A 34 9.36 3.05 10.46
CA ARG A 34 10.75 3.53 10.30
C ARG A 34 11.78 2.47 10.68
N LEU A 35 11.46 1.57 11.59
CA LEU A 35 12.39 0.52 12.02
C LEU A 35 12.69 -0.48 10.89
N LYS A 36 11.76 -0.71 9.95
CA LYS A 36 12.01 -1.55 8.76
C LYS A 36 12.82 -0.83 7.67
N LYS A 37 12.81 0.51 7.62
CA LYS A 37 13.43 1.30 6.54
C LYS A 37 14.81 1.88 6.89
N ASN A 38 15.22 1.79 8.15
CA ASN A 38 16.47 2.39 8.63
C ASN A 38 17.64 1.41 8.56
N MET A 39 18.13 1.13 7.35
CA MET A 39 19.54 0.81 7.15
C MET A 39 20.34 1.90 6.43
N ILE A 40 19.71 2.98 5.94
CA ILE A 40 20.42 4.10 5.30
C ILE A 40 19.75 5.42 5.68
N ASN A 41 20.53 6.34 6.27
CA ASN A 41 20.22 7.72 6.64
C ASN A 41 19.54 7.98 8.00
N LYS A 42 20.36 7.88 9.06
CA LYS A 42 20.24 8.76 10.23
C LYS A 42 20.60 10.20 9.81
N GLN A 43 19.62 11.08 9.64
CA GLN A 43 19.74 12.49 10.04
C GLN A 43 18.43 13.27 9.84
N ILE A 44 18.19 14.22 10.77
CA ILE A 44 17.14 15.25 10.81
C ILE A 44 15.83 14.80 11.47
N GLN A 45 15.85 14.85 12.81
CA GLN A 45 14.65 15.05 13.64
C GLN A 45 14.11 16.47 13.40
N SER A 46 13.36 16.66 12.32
CA SER A 46 12.38 17.74 12.23
C SER A 46 11.14 17.26 12.98
N THR A 47 10.57 18.12 13.85
CA THR A 47 9.25 17.94 14.46
C THR A 47 8.21 17.80 13.35
N LYS A 48 8.01 16.57 12.87
CA LYS A 48 7.13 16.30 11.73
C LYS A 48 5.69 16.49 12.16
N ASP A 49 5.03 17.38 11.44
CA ASP A 49 3.61 17.64 11.49
C ASP A 49 2.83 16.32 11.31
N LYS A 50 2.09 15.92 12.34
CA LYS A 50 1.27 14.68 12.34
C LYS A 50 0.12 14.76 11.33
N SER A 51 -0.18 15.94 10.80
CA SER A 51 -1.21 16.13 9.78
C SER A 51 -0.75 15.72 8.37
N LYS A 52 0.57 15.63 8.13
CA LYS A 52 1.10 15.35 6.79
C LYS A 52 0.86 13.88 6.43
N SER A 53 0.20 13.65 5.30
CA SER A 53 0.07 12.30 4.74
C SER A 53 1.44 11.66 4.54
N THR A 54 1.50 10.35 4.75
CA THR A 54 2.73 9.57 4.53
C THR A 54 2.93 9.31 3.05
N ASP A 55 1.83 9.10 2.31
CA ASP A 55 1.82 8.87 0.88
C ASP A 55 0.52 9.43 0.25
N TYR A 56 0.49 9.62 -1.06
CA TYR A 56 -0.72 9.95 -1.81
C TYR A 56 -0.58 9.60 -3.29
N PHE A 57 -1.70 9.36 -3.96
CA PHE A 57 -1.73 9.09 -5.39
C PHE A 57 -3.00 9.64 -6.06
N GLU A 58 -2.94 9.90 -7.36
CA GLU A 58 -4.11 10.25 -8.17
C GLU A 58 -4.99 9.01 -8.38
N ALA A 59 -6.21 9.06 -7.87
CA ALA A 59 -7.18 7.97 -7.85
C ALA A 59 -8.35 8.18 -8.81
N SER A 60 -8.61 9.43 -9.24
CA SER A 60 -9.66 9.75 -10.21
C SER A 60 -9.15 10.70 -11.29
N LYS A 61 -9.49 10.38 -12.53
CA LYS A 61 -9.30 11.22 -13.73
C LYS A 61 -10.63 11.70 -14.31
N ALA A 62 -11.70 11.59 -13.51
CA ALA A 62 -13.04 12.02 -13.88
C ALA A 62 -13.12 13.54 -14.05
N SER A 63 -14.14 13.99 -14.78
CA SER A 63 -14.45 15.43 -14.91
C SER A 63 -14.77 16.08 -13.56
N LEU A 64 -15.43 15.33 -12.67
CA LEU A 64 -15.60 15.61 -11.26
C LEU A 64 -14.74 14.61 -10.48
N PRO A 65 -13.49 14.98 -10.14
CA PRO A 65 -12.50 14.04 -9.61
C PRO A 65 -12.74 13.79 -8.10
N ILE A 66 -13.97 13.54 -7.67
CA ILE A 66 -14.25 13.31 -6.24
C ILE A 66 -14.12 11.82 -5.96
N VAL A 67 -13.21 11.46 -5.05
CA VAL A 67 -13.06 10.09 -4.54
C VAL A 67 -13.95 9.94 -3.31
N THR A 68 -15.00 9.14 -3.44
CA THR A 68 -16.10 9.07 -2.45
C THR A 68 -15.84 8.04 -1.36
N ASP A 69 -15.22 6.91 -1.71
CA ASP A 69 -14.84 5.86 -0.75
C ASP A 69 -13.49 5.25 -1.13
N THR A 70 -12.82 4.72 -0.12
CA THR A 70 -11.60 3.93 -0.25
C THR A 70 -11.82 2.61 0.49
N LEU A 71 -11.05 1.57 0.17
CA LEU A 71 -11.10 0.31 0.91
C LEU A 71 -9.75 -0.38 0.82
N PHE A 72 -9.24 -0.85 1.96
CA PHE A 72 -8.12 -1.78 1.97
C PHE A 72 -8.62 -3.20 1.71
N PHE A 73 -7.94 -3.92 0.82
CA PHE A 73 -8.25 -5.34 0.64
C PHE A 73 -7.78 -6.15 1.86
N PRO A 74 -8.56 -7.16 2.29
CA PRO A 74 -8.13 -8.06 3.35
C PRO A 74 -6.81 -8.77 3.02
N THR A 75 -5.98 -8.99 4.04
CA THR A 75 -4.66 -9.62 3.91
C THR A 75 -4.74 -10.95 3.17
N MET A 76 -5.71 -11.80 3.54
CA MET A 76 -5.86 -13.13 2.94
C MET A 76 -6.26 -13.05 1.47
N THR A 77 -7.17 -12.13 1.11
CA THR A 77 -7.57 -11.91 -0.29
C THR A 77 -6.39 -11.49 -1.15
N VAL A 78 -5.55 -10.56 -0.67
CA VAL A 78 -4.34 -10.14 -1.40
C VAL A 78 -3.37 -11.31 -1.55
N ARG A 79 -3.09 -12.03 -0.45
CA ARG A 79 -2.17 -13.18 -0.46
C ARG A 79 -2.61 -14.27 -1.43
N GLU A 80 -3.88 -14.67 -1.39
CA GLU A 80 -4.44 -15.67 -2.30
C GLU A 80 -4.39 -15.20 -3.76
N SER A 81 -4.72 -13.92 -4.02
CA SER A 81 -4.65 -13.35 -5.37
C SER A 81 -3.22 -13.39 -5.93
N LEU A 82 -2.21 -13.09 -5.11
CA LEU A 82 -0.80 -13.17 -5.50
C LEU A 82 -0.36 -14.61 -5.79
N LEU A 83 -0.77 -15.58 -4.97
CA LEU A 83 -0.39 -16.99 -5.13
C LEU A 83 -1.05 -17.66 -6.35
N THR A 84 -2.27 -17.24 -6.69
CA THR A 84 -3.04 -17.81 -7.80
C THR A 84 -2.73 -17.15 -9.15
N SER A 85 -2.27 -15.90 -9.15
CA SER A 85 -2.04 -15.12 -10.36
C SER A 85 -0.71 -15.46 -11.05
N LYS A 86 -0.71 -16.56 -11.80
CA LYS A 86 0.47 -17.01 -12.59
C LYS A 86 0.88 -16.04 -13.70
N GLU A 87 -0.08 -15.27 -14.23
CA GLU A 87 0.15 -14.37 -15.37
C GLU A 87 0.73 -13.02 -14.94
N VAL A 88 0.30 -12.49 -13.79
CA VAL A 88 0.72 -11.17 -13.30
C VAL A 88 1.90 -11.28 -12.35
N PHE A 89 1.96 -12.34 -11.55
CA PHE A 89 3.03 -12.63 -10.62
C PHE A 89 3.55 -14.05 -10.91
N PRO A 90 4.45 -14.21 -11.90
CA PRO A 90 4.95 -15.53 -12.32
C PRO A 90 5.84 -16.24 -11.28
N LEU A 91 5.74 -15.85 -10.01
CA LEU A 91 6.73 -16.11 -8.98
C LEU A 91 6.04 -16.66 -7.72
N SER A 92 5.69 -17.94 -7.76
CA SER A 92 5.33 -18.69 -6.56
C SER A 92 6.55 -19.07 -5.70
N LEU A 93 7.79 -18.81 -6.18
CA LEU A 93 9.01 -19.04 -5.40
C LEU A 93 9.27 -17.86 -4.46
N GLY A 94 9.32 -18.14 -3.15
CA GLY A 94 9.75 -17.17 -2.14
C GLY A 94 8.64 -16.36 -1.48
N MET A 95 7.36 -16.58 -1.83
CA MET A 95 6.22 -15.92 -1.15
C MET A 95 6.10 -16.26 0.33
N ASP A 96 6.60 -17.43 0.73
CA ASP A 96 6.77 -17.86 2.11
C ASP A 96 7.74 -16.96 2.91
N ARG A 97 8.60 -16.21 2.22
CA ARG A 97 9.60 -15.33 2.83
C ARG A 97 9.10 -13.90 3.07
N ILE A 98 7.90 -13.56 2.59
CA ILE A 98 7.36 -12.21 2.77
C ILE A 98 6.80 -12.08 4.18
N ASP A 99 7.60 -11.50 5.08
CA ASP A 99 7.17 -11.03 6.40
C ASP A 99 6.69 -9.57 6.33
N ASP A 100 5.67 -9.35 5.49
CA ASP A 100 5.09 -8.02 5.30
C ASP A 100 3.59 -7.97 5.53
N ASP A 101 3.14 -6.78 5.96
CA ASP A 101 1.73 -6.51 6.28
C ASP A 101 0.94 -6.24 4.99
N PHE A 102 0.35 -7.30 4.43
CA PHE A 102 -0.49 -7.20 3.23
C PHE A 102 -1.81 -6.46 3.44
N SER A 103 -2.22 -6.14 4.68
CA SER A 103 -3.48 -5.42 4.94
C SER A 103 -3.50 -4.01 4.36
N SER A 104 -2.34 -3.47 3.98
CA SER A 104 -2.23 -2.16 3.32
C SER A 104 -1.82 -2.27 1.86
N ALA A 105 -1.59 -3.47 1.33
CA ALA A 105 -0.91 -3.69 0.06
C ALA A 105 -1.72 -3.27 -1.17
N ALA A 106 -3.04 -3.42 -1.11
CA ALA A 106 -3.95 -3.03 -2.18
C ALA A 106 -5.07 -2.15 -1.66
N ILE A 107 -5.43 -1.14 -2.45
CA ILE A 107 -6.45 -0.15 -2.12
C ILE A 107 -7.42 -0.06 -3.29
N LEU A 108 -8.70 -0.18 -3.00
CA LEU A 108 -9.79 0.16 -3.89
C LEU A 108 -10.18 1.62 -3.68
N THR A 109 -10.50 2.33 -4.76
CA THR A 109 -11.11 3.65 -4.71
C THR A 109 -12.36 3.68 -5.58
N LEU A 110 -13.38 4.41 -5.12
CA LEU A 110 -14.60 4.67 -5.87
C LEU A 110 -14.70 6.17 -6.16
N ASP A 111 -14.78 6.56 -7.44
CA ASP A 111 -15.03 7.94 -7.81
C ASP A 111 -16.54 8.26 -7.91
N TYR A 112 -16.85 9.56 -8.05
CA TYR A 112 -18.20 10.07 -8.14
C TYR A 112 -18.97 9.57 -9.37
N ASP A 113 -18.25 9.27 -10.45
CA ASP A 113 -18.82 8.73 -11.70
C ASP A 113 -19.11 7.22 -11.60
N GLY A 114 -18.85 6.60 -10.44
CA GLY A 114 -19.06 5.18 -10.20
C GLY A 114 -17.93 4.29 -10.73
N THR A 115 -16.79 4.85 -11.10
CA THR A 115 -15.62 4.08 -11.54
C THR A 115 -14.88 3.54 -10.33
N ILE A 116 -14.68 2.22 -10.33
CA ILE A 116 -13.88 1.51 -9.35
C ILE A 116 -12.48 1.32 -9.91
N ARG A 117 -11.46 1.66 -9.13
CA ARG A 117 -10.05 1.42 -9.46
C ARG A 117 -9.37 0.68 -8.32
N VAL A 118 -8.47 -0.22 -8.67
CA VAL A 118 -7.65 -0.99 -7.74
C VAL A 118 -6.20 -0.58 -7.91
N PHE A 119 -5.57 -0.22 -6.81
CA PHE A 119 -4.18 0.20 -6.75
C PHE A 119 -3.41 -0.78 -5.89
N VAL A 120 -2.24 -1.21 -6.38
CA VAL A 120 -1.28 -1.99 -5.60
C VAL A 120 -0.15 -1.06 -5.20
N ARG A 121 0.15 -0.99 -3.90
CA ARG A 121 1.25 -0.14 -3.40
C ARG A 121 2.58 -0.68 -3.91
N LYS A 122 3.45 0.22 -4.39
CA LYS A 122 4.79 -0.12 -4.88
C LYS A 122 5.59 -0.93 -3.85
N THR A 123 5.47 -0.61 -2.57
CA THR A 123 6.17 -1.32 -1.48
C THR A 123 5.83 -2.82 -1.45
N CYS A 124 4.58 -3.19 -1.72
CA CYS A 124 4.18 -4.60 -1.84
C CYS A 124 4.89 -5.27 -3.02
N ILE A 125 4.89 -4.61 -4.18
CA ILE A 125 5.55 -5.13 -5.40
C ILE A 125 7.05 -5.29 -5.18
N ASP A 126 7.70 -4.29 -4.59
CA ASP A 126 9.14 -4.33 -4.28
C ASP A 126 9.48 -5.51 -3.37
N ASN A 127 8.69 -5.73 -2.32
CA ASN A 127 8.89 -6.84 -1.37
C ASN A 127 8.67 -8.21 -2.01
N ILE A 128 7.68 -8.32 -2.90
CA ILE A 128 7.46 -9.52 -3.72
C ILE A 128 8.69 -9.78 -4.59
N LEU A 129 9.16 -8.78 -5.33
CA LEU A 129 10.32 -8.94 -6.21
C LEU A 129 11.60 -9.31 -5.44
N GLU A 130 11.84 -8.69 -4.28
CA GLU A 130 12.96 -9.03 -3.40
C GLU A 130 12.88 -10.49 -2.93
N ALA A 131 11.72 -10.94 -2.47
CA ALA A 131 11.53 -12.31 -2.00
C ALA A 131 11.76 -13.36 -3.10
N CYS A 132 11.46 -13.00 -4.35
CA CYS A 132 11.61 -13.84 -5.53
C CYS A 132 13.04 -13.88 -6.08
N THR A 133 13.88 -12.89 -5.78
CA THR A 133 15.28 -12.93 -6.20
C THR A 133 16.03 -14.09 -5.51
N PRO A 134 16.67 -15.02 -6.25
CA PRO A 134 17.48 -16.06 -5.66
C PRO A 134 18.63 -15.41 -4.87
N ARG A 135 18.69 -15.66 -3.56
CA ARG A 135 19.89 -15.33 -2.79
C ARG A 135 20.96 -16.29 -3.25
N GLY A 136 21.86 -15.80 -4.10
CA GLY A 136 23.01 -16.58 -4.58
C GLY A 136 23.73 -17.15 -3.38
N GLY A 137 23.63 -18.47 -3.19
CA GLY A 137 24.59 -19.17 -2.37
C GLY A 137 25.93 -18.98 -3.05
N THR A 138 26.90 -18.41 -2.34
CA THR A 138 28.30 -18.68 -2.64
C THR A 138 28.43 -20.20 -2.67
N MET A 139 28.53 -20.76 -3.87
CA MET A 139 28.98 -22.13 -4.05
C MET A 139 30.42 -22.14 -3.55
N ALA A 140 30.59 -22.66 -2.34
CA ALA A 140 31.89 -23.06 -1.80
C ALA A 140 32.35 -24.34 -2.48
#